data_AF-A0A965J0S0-F1
#
_entry.id   AF-A0A965J0S0-F1
#
_cell.length_a   1.000
_cell.length_b   1.000
_cell.length_c   1.000
_cell.angle_alpha   90.00
_cell.angle_beta   90.00
_cell.angle_gamma   90.00
#
_symmetry.space_group_name_H-M   'P 1'
#
loop_
_entity.id
_entity.type
_entity.pdbx_description
1 polymer ?
#
loop_
_entity_poly.entity_id
_entity_poly.type
_entity_poly.pdbx_seq_one_letter_code
_entity_poly.pdbx_strand_id
1 'polypeptide(L)'
;MLGLVLLLSFNNINAQFNLQLNQILLVGNTAQTVPVGKVWKIESYMQAGVTINDMAESTATCNFPGRHHAMIVNNQLYYLINGSPGHGSSGTYMAVGNSLPMWIPAGTTLRSSCSSDVISVVEFNLIP
;
A
#
# COMPACT_ATOMS: atom_id res chain seq x y z
N MET A 1 42.38 1.19 36.72
CA MET A 1 40.93 1.48 36.79
C MET A 1 40.23 0.49 35.90
N LEU A 2 39.48 -0.45 36.48
CA LEU A 2 38.60 -1.42 35.79
C LEU A 2 37.87 -0.68 34.65
N GLY A 3 37.89 -1.15 33.40
CA GLY A 3 37.33 -2.44 33.00
C GLY A 3 35.87 -2.23 32.63
N LEU A 4 35.60 -1.80 31.39
CA LEU A 4 34.25 -1.82 30.83
C LEU A 4 34.27 -2.70 29.57
N VAL A 5 34.22 -4.01 29.79
CA VAL A 5 33.91 -4.98 28.72
C VAL A 5 32.43 -4.82 28.44
N LEU A 6 32.10 -4.23 27.29
CA LEU A 6 30.74 -4.18 26.77
C LEU A 6 30.31 -5.61 26.41
N LEU A 7 29.69 -6.30 27.37
CA LEU A 7 28.99 -7.57 27.15
C LEU A 7 27.77 -7.28 26.25
N LEU A 8 27.97 -7.38 24.94
CA LEU A 8 26.87 -7.56 23.99
C LEU A 8 26.28 -8.94 24.26
N SER A 9 25.36 -9.01 25.22
CA SER A 9 24.48 -10.16 25.39
C SER A 9 23.60 -10.28 24.14
N PHE A 10 24.04 -11.10 23.18
CA PHE A 10 23.26 -11.59 22.05
C PHE A 10 22.11 -12.48 22.55
N ASN A 11 21.18 -11.89 23.29
CA ASN A 11 19.93 -12.56 23.62
C ASN A 11 19.08 -12.58 22.35
N ASN A 12 19.19 -13.68 21.61
CA ASN A 12 18.14 -14.24 20.77
C ASN A 12 17.36 -13.22 19.92
N ILE A 13 18.02 -12.60 18.93
CA ILE A 13 17.30 -11.97 17.83
C ILE A 13 16.78 -13.10 16.93
N ASN A 14 15.80 -13.86 17.42
CA ASN A 14 15.07 -14.82 16.60
C ASN A 14 13.99 -14.02 15.87
N ALA A 15 14.03 -14.04 14.54
CA ALA A 15 12.86 -13.62 13.77
C ALA A 15 11.69 -14.52 14.20
N GLN A 16 10.55 -13.94 14.56
CA GLN A 16 9.38 -14.71 14.98
C GLN A 16 8.82 -15.59 13.85
N PHE A 17 9.04 -15.18 12.60
CA PHE A 17 8.60 -15.89 11.40
C PHE A 17 9.56 -15.63 10.24
N ASN A 18 9.68 -16.61 9.35
CA ASN A 18 10.24 -16.49 8.01
C ASN A 18 9.13 -16.23 6.99
N LEU A 19 9.44 -15.41 5.98
CA LEU A 19 8.55 -15.15 4.84
C LEU A 19 8.82 -16.19 3.74
N GLN A 20 7.83 -17.00 3.43
CA GLN A 20 7.87 -17.88 2.26
C GLN A 20 6.91 -17.35 1.19
N LEU A 21 7.42 -17.07 -0.01
CA LEU A 21 6.58 -16.66 -1.14
C LEU A 21 5.47 -17.69 -1.35
N ASN A 22 4.22 -17.24 -1.35
CA ASN A 22 3.07 -18.07 -1.67
C ASN A 22 2.65 -17.87 -3.13
N GLN A 23 2.31 -16.63 -3.51
CA GLN A 23 1.84 -16.31 -4.85
C GLN A 23 1.91 -14.81 -5.16
N ILE A 24 1.71 -14.47 -6.43
CA ILE A 24 1.51 -13.11 -6.92
C ILE A 24 0.03 -12.95 -7.27
N LEU A 25 -0.58 -11.84 -6.83
CA LEU A 25 -1.99 -11.53 -7.00
C LEU A 25 -2.17 -10.20 -7.73
N LEU A 26 -3.20 -10.12 -8.58
CA LEU A 26 -3.75 -8.87 -9.07
C LEU A 26 -5.11 -8.63 -8.42
N VAL A 27 -5.18 -7.60 -7.58
CA VAL A 27 -6.41 -7.22 -6.87
C VAL A 27 -7.12 -6.10 -7.63
N GLY A 28 -8.36 -6.35 -8.03
CA GLY A 28 -9.22 -5.37 -8.71
C GLY A 28 -10.23 -4.72 -7.75
N ASN A 29 -11.41 -4.38 -8.26
CA ASN A 29 -12.43 -3.64 -7.51
C ASN A 29 -13.27 -4.48 -6.54
N THR A 30 -13.10 -5.81 -6.56
CA THR A 30 -13.74 -6.71 -5.60
C THR A 30 -12.86 -6.84 -4.36
N ALA A 31 -13.43 -6.58 -3.18
CA ALA A 31 -12.72 -6.67 -1.91
C ALA A 31 -12.13 -8.06 -1.68
N GLN A 32 -10.82 -8.12 -1.45
CA GLN A 32 -10.13 -9.31 -0.97
C GLN A 32 -9.59 -9.07 0.43
N THR A 33 -9.44 -10.14 1.21
CA THR A 33 -8.94 -10.07 2.59
C THR A 33 -7.65 -10.85 2.70
N VAL A 34 -6.64 -10.27 3.36
CA VAL A 34 -5.39 -10.99 3.66
C VAL A 34 -5.71 -12.18 4.56
N PRO A 35 -5.44 -13.43 4.13
CA PRO A 35 -5.77 -14.61 4.93
C PRO A 35 -4.99 -14.70 6.25
N VAL A 36 -5.54 -15.41 7.23
CA VAL A 36 -4.83 -15.73 8.48
C VAL A 36 -3.56 -16.52 8.18
N GLY A 37 -2.47 -16.23 8.90
CA GLY A 37 -1.16 -16.86 8.68
C GLY A 37 -0.38 -16.32 7.48
N LYS A 38 -0.88 -15.25 6.85
CA LYS A 38 -0.26 -14.62 5.69
C LYS A 38 -0.03 -13.13 5.89
N VAL A 39 0.85 -12.59 5.08
CA VAL A 39 1.09 -11.14 4.94
C VAL A 39 1.18 -10.80 3.46
N TRP A 40 0.66 -9.64 3.09
CA TRP A 40 0.72 -9.15 1.72
C TRP A 40 1.68 -7.96 1.63
N LYS A 41 2.51 -7.97 0.59
CA LYS A 41 3.32 -6.82 0.17
C LYS A 41 2.68 -6.25 -1.08
N ILE A 42 2.20 -5.02 -1.00
CA ILE A 42 1.69 -4.28 -2.15
C ILE A 42 2.88 -3.66 -2.87
N GLU A 43 3.09 -4.06 -4.13
CA GLU A 43 4.23 -3.62 -4.93
C GLU A 43 3.91 -2.39 -5.78
N SER A 44 2.74 -2.40 -6.42
CA SER A 44 2.34 -1.32 -7.33
C SER A 44 0.83 -1.20 -7.43
N TYR A 45 0.37 -0.03 -7.89
CA TYR A 45 -1.01 0.23 -8.22
C TYR A 45 -1.06 0.88 -9.60
N MET A 46 -1.80 0.27 -10.51
CA MET A 46 -1.94 0.71 -11.90
C MET A 46 -3.35 1.28 -12.08
N GLN A 47 -3.40 2.56 -12.42
CA GLN A 47 -4.62 3.31 -12.63
C GLN A 47 -4.90 3.38 -14.13
N ALA A 48 -6.04 2.84 -14.58
CA ALA A 48 -6.38 2.85 -15.99
C ALA A 48 -7.03 4.19 -16.38
N GLY A 49 -6.59 4.76 -17.50
CA GLY A 49 -7.17 5.99 -18.07
C GLY A 49 -6.65 7.29 -17.48
N VAL A 50 -5.82 7.24 -16.43
CA VAL A 50 -5.18 8.43 -15.83
C VAL A 50 -4.00 8.86 -16.72
N THR A 51 -4.25 9.82 -17.59
CA THR A 51 -3.28 10.31 -18.61
C THR A 51 -2.57 11.59 -18.22
N ILE A 52 -3.04 12.28 -17.18
CA ILE A 52 -2.50 13.54 -16.69
C ILE A 52 -2.15 13.34 -15.22
N ASN A 53 -0.98 13.85 -14.79
CA ASN A 53 -0.65 13.99 -13.37
C ASN A 53 -1.51 15.11 -12.73
N ASP A 54 -2.79 15.20 -13.08
CA ASP A 54 -3.70 16.14 -12.47
C ASP A 54 -3.91 15.65 -11.05
N MET A 55 -3.25 16.36 -10.13
CA MET A 55 -3.20 16.10 -8.70
C MET A 55 -4.55 16.37 -8.02
N ALA A 56 -5.67 16.21 -8.73
CA ALA A 56 -7.02 16.38 -8.21
C ALA A 56 -7.54 15.02 -7.71
N GLU A 57 -7.79 14.93 -6.41
CA GLU A 57 -8.42 13.75 -5.81
C GLU A 57 -9.82 13.53 -6.41
N SER A 58 -10.14 12.30 -6.76
CA SER A 58 -11.52 11.87 -6.99
C SER A 58 -12.04 11.20 -5.72
N THR A 59 -13.26 11.53 -5.32
CA THR A 59 -13.98 10.89 -4.20
C THR A 59 -14.26 9.42 -4.52
N ALA A 60 -13.31 8.49 -4.33
CA ALA A 60 -13.45 7.03 -4.58
C ALA A 60 -14.18 6.61 -5.89
N THR A 61 -14.37 7.52 -6.84
CA THR A 61 -15.26 7.37 -7.99
C THR A 61 -14.46 7.44 -9.27
N CYS A 62 -14.93 6.74 -10.29
CA CYS A 62 -14.24 6.60 -11.58
C CYS A 62 -14.86 7.51 -12.65
N ASN A 63 -15.64 8.50 -12.22
CA ASN A 63 -16.37 9.40 -13.11
C ASN A 63 -15.46 10.45 -13.78
N PHE A 64 -14.21 10.56 -13.31
CA PHE A 64 -13.21 11.50 -13.80
C PHE A 64 -11.96 10.73 -14.26
N PRO A 65 -11.91 10.29 -15.52
CA PRO A 65 -10.86 9.36 -15.99
C PRO A 65 -9.45 9.94 -15.92
N GLY A 66 -9.29 11.26 -15.93
CA GLY A 66 -7.99 11.93 -15.83
C GLY A 66 -7.47 12.16 -14.40
N ARG A 67 -8.18 11.69 -13.37
CA ARG A 67 -7.82 11.93 -11.96
C ARG A 67 -7.24 10.69 -11.30
N HIS A 68 -6.37 10.89 -10.32
CA HIS A 68 -5.86 9.78 -9.52
C HIS A 68 -6.99 9.06 -8.76
N HIS A 69 -7.09 7.77 -8.99
CA HIS A 69 -7.95 6.83 -8.28
C HIS A 69 -7.32 6.43 -6.94
N ALA A 70 -8.15 6.05 -5.95
CA ALA A 70 -7.66 5.57 -4.67
C ALA A 70 -7.57 4.04 -4.64
N MET A 71 -6.55 3.53 -3.95
CA MET A 71 -6.59 2.18 -3.37
C MET A 71 -7.39 2.24 -2.07
N ILE A 72 -8.16 1.19 -1.78
CA ILE A 72 -8.98 1.12 -0.57
C ILE A 72 -8.45 0.02 0.33
N VAL A 73 -7.96 0.42 1.52
CA VAL A 73 -7.43 -0.48 2.55
C VAL A 73 -8.31 -0.34 3.79
N ASN A 74 -8.96 -1.40 4.25
CA ASN A 74 -9.90 -1.35 5.39
C ASN A 74 -10.94 -0.22 5.27
N ASN A 75 -11.55 -0.09 4.09
CA ASN A 75 -12.51 0.96 3.77
C ASN A 75 -11.97 2.40 3.78
N GLN A 76 -10.66 2.59 3.94
CA GLN A 76 -9.99 3.89 3.91
C GLN A 76 -9.31 4.15 2.57
N LEU A 77 -9.37 5.40 2.10
CA LEU A 77 -8.81 5.82 0.81
C LEU A 77 -7.33 6.17 0.94
N TYR A 78 -6.51 5.58 0.07
CA TYR A 78 -5.09 5.87 -0.05
C TYR A 78 -4.77 6.23 -1.51
N TYR A 79 -4.15 7.39 -1.69
CA TYR A 79 -3.74 7.90 -3.00
C TYR A 79 -2.22 7.85 -3.15
N LEU A 80 -1.75 7.47 -4.33
CA LEU A 80 -0.34 7.52 -4.72
C LEU A 80 -0.03 8.83 -5.46
N ILE A 81 -0.36 9.97 -4.83
CA ILE A 81 -0.17 11.30 -5.43
C ILE A 81 1.18 11.85 -4.96
N ASN A 82 2.14 12.02 -5.86
CA ASN A 82 3.40 12.72 -5.54
C ASN A 82 3.34 14.15 -6.06
N GLY A 83 3.15 15.13 -5.18
CA GLY A 83 3.18 16.55 -5.54
C GLY A 83 2.08 17.37 -4.86
N SER A 84 1.89 18.60 -5.36
CA SER A 84 0.85 19.50 -4.87
C SER A 84 -0.41 19.37 -5.72
N PRO A 85 -1.52 18.83 -5.18
CA PRO A 85 -2.88 19.11 -5.63
C PRO A 85 -3.11 20.59 -5.92
N GLY A 86 -3.06 20.95 -7.21
CA GLY A 86 -3.60 22.21 -7.67
C GLY A 86 -5.12 22.15 -7.59
N HIS A 87 -5.73 23.04 -6.79
CA HIS A 87 -7.15 23.29 -6.86
C HIS A 87 -7.40 24.69 -7.44
N GLY A 88 -8.50 24.85 -8.17
CA GLY A 88 -8.84 26.07 -8.89
C GLY A 88 -8.70 27.35 -8.05
N SER A 89 -8.18 28.38 -8.72
CA SER A 89 -8.11 29.82 -8.41
C SER A 89 -7.55 30.33 -7.07
N SER A 90 -7.30 29.55 -6.01
CA SER A 90 -6.75 30.13 -4.76
C SER A 90 -5.96 29.21 -3.82
N GLY A 91 -5.24 28.19 -4.30
CA GLY A 91 -4.24 27.53 -3.45
C GLY A 91 -3.65 26.23 -3.97
N THR A 92 -2.37 26.02 -3.63
CA THR A 92 -1.66 24.74 -3.72
C THR A 92 -1.89 23.97 -2.42
N TYR A 93 -2.55 22.83 -2.47
CA TYR A 93 -2.62 21.90 -1.34
C TYR A 93 -1.52 20.85 -1.49
N MET A 94 -1.01 20.33 -0.38
CA MET A 94 -0.06 19.21 -0.39
C MET A 94 -0.85 17.93 -0.12
N ALA A 95 -0.84 16.97 -1.04
CA ALA A 95 -1.33 15.63 -0.76
C ALA A 95 -0.20 14.83 -0.10
N VAL A 96 -0.57 14.00 0.87
CA VAL A 96 0.36 12.97 1.37
C VAL A 96 0.45 11.90 0.29
N GLY A 97 1.60 11.85 -0.38
CA GLY A 97 1.91 10.77 -1.30
C GLY A 97 2.20 9.50 -0.52
N ASN A 98 1.28 8.54 -0.57
CA ASN A 98 1.60 7.19 -0.13
C ASN A 98 2.63 6.62 -1.10
N SER A 99 3.66 5.99 -0.56
CA SER A 99 4.70 5.32 -1.34
C SER A 99 4.50 3.81 -1.28
N LEU A 100 4.90 3.14 -2.37
CA LEU A 100 4.99 1.70 -2.47
C LEU A 100 6.46 1.29 -2.57
N PRO A 101 6.85 0.10 -2.09
CA PRO A 101 5.97 -0.94 -1.56
C PRO A 101 5.47 -0.68 -0.14
N MET A 102 4.33 -1.27 0.22
CA MET A 102 3.83 -1.28 1.59
C MET A 102 3.37 -2.68 2.02
N TRP A 103 3.31 -2.93 3.32
CA TRP A 103 2.90 -4.22 3.89
C TRP A 103 1.57 -4.09 4.61
N ILE A 104 0.70 -5.08 4.43
CA ILE A 104 -0.58 -5.15 5.14
C ILE A 104 -0.75 -6.52 5.84
N PRO A 105 -1.20 -6.53 7.11
CA PRO A 105 -1.32 -7.76 7.90
C PRO A 105 -2.60 -8.55 7.56
N ALA A 106 -2.64 -9.80 8.04
CA ALA A 106 -3.84 -10.64 8.04
C ALA A 106 -5.09 -9.89 8.54
N GLY A 107 -6.24 -10.15 7.91
CA GLY A 107 -7.50 -9.48 8.21
C GLY A 107 -7.70 -8.12 7.53
N THR A 108 -6.66 -7.57 6.91
CA THR A 108 -6.79 -6.34 6.12
C THR A 108 -7.59 -6.60 4.83
N THR A 109 -8.55 -5.73 4.53
CA THR A 109 -9.26 -5.75 3.23
C THR A 109 -8.59 -4.82 2.24
N LEU A 110 -8.53 -5.24 0.97
CA LEU A 110 -7.89 -4.51 -0.13
C LEU A 110 -8.76 -4.57 -1.39
N ARG A 111 -8.93 -3.43 -2.05
CA ARG A 111 -9.49 -3.33 -3.42
C ARG A 111 -9.07 -2.05 -4.11
N SER A 112 -9.15 -2.02 -5.43
CA SER A 112 -9.14 -0.77 -6.18
C SER A 112 -10.50 -0.06 -6.09
N SER A 113 -10.51 1.25 -6.26
CA SER A 113 -11.74 2.03 -6.40
C SER A 113 -12.45 1.76 -7.73
N CYS A 114 -11.69 1.54 -8.81
CA CYS A 114 -12.19 1.39 -10.18
C CYS A 114 -12.01 -0.01 -10.75
N SER A 115 -13.00 -0.47 -11.53
CA SER A 115 -13.03 -1.82 -12.12
C SER A 115 -11.89 -2.09 -13.10
N SER A 116 -11.35 -1.05 -13.73
CA SER A 116 -10.23 -1.14 -14.66
C SER A 116 -8.86 -1.02 -14.00
N ASP A 117 -8.81 -0.65 -12.72
CA ASP A 117 -7.56 -0.52 -11.99
C ASP A 117 -7.16 -1.85 -11.37
N VAL A 118 -5.85 -2.04 -11.20
CA VAL A 118 -5.29 -3.25 -10.60
C VAL A 118 -4.16 -2.93 -9.62
N ILE A 119 -4.12 -3.68 -8.52
CA ILE A 119 -3.10 -3.60 -7.49
C ILE A 119 -2.25 -4.87 -7.55
N SER A 120 -0.94 -4.73 -7.70
CA SER A 120 0.00 -5.85 -7.69
C SER A 120 0.41 -6.19 -6.27
N VAL A 121 0.23 -7.44 -5.88
CA VAL A 121 0.48 -7.93 -4.52
C VAL A 121 1.33 -9.19 -4.55
N VAL A 122 2.30 -9.26 -3.65
CA VAL A 122 3.03 -10.48 -3.32
C VAL A 122 2.52 -11.02 -2.00
N GLU A 123 1.99 -12.24 -1.99
CA GLU A 123 1.50 -12.90 -0.79
C GLU A 123 2.59 -13.83 -0.23
N PHE A 124 2.83 -13.74 1.08
CA PHE A 124 3.75 -14.59 1.81
C PHE A 124 3.04 -15.39 2.90
N ASN A 125 3.49 -16.62 3.11
CA ASN A 125 3.19 -17.40 4.31
C ASN A 125 4.13 -16.98 5.45
N LEU A 126 3.60 -16.86 6.66
CA LEU A 126 4.37 -16.67 7.88
C LEU A 126 4.70 -18.03 8.50
N ILE A 127 5.96 -18.45 8.42
CA ILE A 127 6.42 -19.75 8.92
C ILE A 127 7.24 -19.53 10.20
N PRO A 128 6.87 -20.09 11.37
CA PRO A 128 7.64 -19.96 12.61
C PRO A 128 9.10 -20.41 12.48
#